data_AF-A0A3B0J0U7-F1
#
_entry.id   AF-A0A3B0J0U7-F1
#
_cell.length_a   1.000
_cell.length_b   1.000
_cell.length_c   1.000
_cell.angle_alpha   90.00
_cell.angle_beta   90.00
_cell.angle_gamma   90.00
#
_symmetry.space_group_name_H-M   'P 1'
#
loop_
_entity.id
_entity.type
_entity.pdbx_description
1 polymer ?
#
loop_
_entity_poly.entity_id
_entity_poly.type
_entity_poly.pdbx_seq_one_letter_code
_entity_poly.pdbx_strand_id
1 'polypeptide(L)'
;MYIAPKAGGGFFGFFKTEPGRRVVFYTAGATTVGLFVGNFLPHTFGLKYYRDFVQCYQNGVERPVPEAVQSRLEQALDKLQVEPFERKFVKPFTVFGFDLFQAGTTKLRFGSALGIPVNYAYGSTAEIKRADIRFRDQQINWSSPSGKLLEQAIVLTEDEQIFGLSKAILQLQTYRVLLNSIFPSVSFLMVYTIGHYLNLRLNLFARHGSVRFVLYSILGLFGVGSWTFMKDFNQVATDAEIDKKLATLGPQFVASGASFYDKHLKKNIALRELIGDDTYTALGNENYMLRQKSMPLTARKLFFLEKLQELQKAQTQQPPPTESQ
;
A
#
# COMPACT_ATOMS: atom_id res chain seq x y z
N MET A 1 -15.85 29.49 -61.96
CA MET A 1 -14.64 29.17 -61.16
C MET A 1 -15.09 28.44 -59.90
N TYR A 2 -15.11 27.11 -59.92
CA TYR A 2 -15.51 26.30 -58.77
C TYR A 2 -14.36 26.30 -57.76
N ILE A 3 -14.53 26.99 -56.63
CA ILE A 3 -13.57 26.95 -55.53
C ILE A 3 -13.78 25.62 -54.80
N ALA A 4 -12.87 24.68 -55.01
CA ALA A 4 -12.82 23.44 -54.24
C ALA A 4 -12.65 23.78 -52.74
N PRO A 5 -13.37 23.12 -51.82
CA PRO A 5 -13.15 23.32 -50.39
C PRO A 5 -11.72 22.87 -50.07
N LYS A 6 -10.90 23.79 -49.55
CA LYS A 6 -9.56 23.48 -49.03
C LYS A 6 -9.71 22.31 -48.05
N ALA A 7 -9.07 21.18 -48.37
CA ALA A 7 -8.84 20.08 -47.46
C ALA A 7 -7.87 20.51 -46.34
N GLY A 8 -8.33 21.42 -45.47
CA GLY A 8 -7.58 21.98 -44.35
C GLY A 8 -7.74 21.13 -43.08
N GLY A 9 -7.75 19.81 -43.21
CA GLY A 9 -7.92 18.90 -42.09
C GLY A 9 -6.61 18.18 -41.77
N GLY A 10 -5.66 18.84 -41.09
CA GLY A 10 -4.52 18.13 -40.49
C GLY A 10 -4.99 17.04 -39.51
N PHE A 11 -4.07 16.25 -38.95
CA PHE A 11 -4.37 15.15 -38.02
C PHE A 11 -5.42 15.50 -36.93
N PHE A 12 -5.38 16.72 -36.39
CA PHE A 12 -6.34 17.22 -35.39
C PHE A 12 -7.76 17.52 -35.93
N GLY A 13 -7.91 17.71 -37.25
CA GLY A 13 -9.19 17.90 -37.94
C GLY A 13 -9.99 16.60 -38.02
N PHE A 14 -9.33 15.45 -38.16
CA PHE A 14 -9.98 14.13 -38.18
C PHE A 14 -10.80 13.88 -36.91
N PHE A 15 -10.25 14.18 -35.73
CA PHE A 15 -10.94 13.99 -34.45
C PHE A 15 -12.17 14.87 -34.23
N LYS A 16 -12.43 15.86 -35.10
CA LYS A 16 -13.67 16.65 -35.10
C LYS A 16 -14.79 15.95 -35.86
N THR A 17 -14.46 15.04 -36.78
CA THR A 17 -15.44 14.30 -37.59
C THR A 17 -16.18 13.27 -36.75
N GLU A 18 -17.33 12.79 -37.24
CA GLU A 18 -18.07 11.72 -36.57
C GLU A 18 -17.28 10.39 -36.50
N PRO A 19 -16.60 9.93 -37.57
CA PRO A 19 -15.73 8.76 -37.49
C PRO A 19 -14.61 8.92 -36.47
N GLY A 20 -13.93 10.09 -36.46
CA GLY A 20 -12.88 10.37 -35.48
C GLY A 20 -13.38 10.34 -34.04
N ARG A 21 -14.61 10.83 -33.78
CA ARG A 21 -15.24 10.76 -32.46
C ARG A 21 -15.57 9.33 -32.03
N ARG A 22 -16.04 8.47 -32.96
CA ARG A 22 -16.25 7.04 -32.68
C ARG A 22 -14.95 6.34 -32.33
N VAL A 23 -13.85 6.63 -33.05
CA VAL A 23 -12.52 6.10 -32.70
C VAL A 23 -12.13 6.51 -31.28
N VAL A 24 -12.24 7.79 -30.92
CA VAL A 24 -11.92 8.26 -29.57
C VAL A 24 -12.78 7.58 -28.50
N PHE A 25 -14.06 7.33 -28.76
CA PHE A 25 -14.94 6.59 -27.85
C PHE A 25 -14.44 5.16 -27.62
N TYR A 26 -14.13 4.42 -28.69
CA TYR A 26 -13.58 3.07 -28.55
C TYR A 26 -12.21 3.06 -27.87
N THR A 27 -11.34 4.01 -28.19
CA THR A 27 -10.05 4.18 -27.51
C THR A 27 -10.24 4.46 -26.02
N ALA A 28 -11.16 5.36 -25.65
CA ALA A 28 -11.46 5.66 -24.26
C ALA A 28 -11.98 4.41 -23.52
N GLY A 29 -12.91 3.66 -24.13
CA GLY A 29 -13.39 2.39 -23.57
C GLY A 29 -12.27 1.37 -23.38
N ALA A 30 -11.41 1.19 -24.39
CA ALA A 30 -10.25 0.31 -24.32
C ALA A 30 -9.25 0.75 -23.24
N THR A 31 -9.02 2.06 -23.08
CA THR A 31 -8.18 2.62 -22.02
C THR A 31 -8.78 2.37 -20.63
N THR A 32 -10.09 2.57 -20.43
CA THR A 32 -10.76 2.27 -19.17
C THR A 32 -10.61 0.80 -18.79
N VAL A 33 -10.85 -0.12 -19.73
CA VAL A 33 -10.66 -1.56 -19.50
C VAL A 33 -9.20 -1.87 -19.24
N GLY A 34 -8.27 -1.29 -20.01
CA GLY A 34 -6.83 -1.45 -19.83
C GLY A 34 -6.33 -0.98 -18.46
N LEU A 35 -6.83 0.14 -17.95
CA LEU A 35 -6.52 0.65 -16.61
C LEU A 35 -6.99 -0.33 -15.52
N PHE A 36 -8.21 -0.87 -15.66
CA PHE A 36 -8.73 -1.85 -14.71
C PHE A 36 -7.89 -3.14 -14.76
N VAL A 37 -7.75 -3.72 -15.95
CA VAL A 37 -7.07 -5.00 -16.18
C VAL A 37 -5.59 -4.91 -15.79
N GLY A 38 -4.90 -3.82 -16.12
CA GLY A 38 -3.50 -3.62 -15.77
C GLY A 38 -3.23 -3.52 -14.27
N ASN A 39 -4.18 -3.01 -13.48
CA ASN A 39 -4.06 -2.99 -12.01
C ASN A 39 -4.56 -4.30 -11.37
N PHE A 40 -5.56 -4.95 -11.97
CA PHE A 40 -6.21 -6.13 -11.39
C PHE A 40 -5.47 -7.44 -11.70
N LEU A 41 -4.97 -7.63 -12.92
CA LEU A 41 -4.33 -8.87 -13.36
C LEU A 41 -3.07 -9.24 -12.56
N PRO A 42 -2.13 -8.33 -12.27
CA PRO A 42 -0.90 -8.69 -11.55
C PRO A 42 -1.17 -9.24 -10.15
N HIS A 43 -2.27 -8.82 -9.52
CA HIS A 43 -2.68 -9.25 -8.19
C HIS A 43 -3.67 -10.43 -8.19
N THR A 44 -4.00 -10.96 -9.37
CA THR A 44 -4.91 -12.11 -9.53
C THR A 44 -4.22 -13.23 -10.30
N PHE A 45 -4.33 -13.25 -11.62
CA PHE A 45 -3.71 -14.28 -12.47
C PHE A 45 -2.18 -14.17 -12.50
N GLY A 46 -1.65 -12.94 -12.40
CA GLY A 46 -0.21 -12.65 -12.36
C GLY A 46 0.43 -12.82 -10.99
N LEU A 47 -0.33 -13.22 -9.95
CA LEU A 47 0.14 -13.22 -8.57
C LEU A 47 1.35 -14.14 -8.38
N LYS A 48 1.40 -15.28 -9.10
CA LYS A 48 2.55 -16.19 -9.07
C LYS A 48 3.81 -15.52 -9.60
N TYR A 49 3.76 -14.91 -10.79
CA TYR A 49 4.90 -14.20 -11.37
C TYR A 49 5.37 -13.05 -10.48
N TYR A 50 4.41 -12.33 -9.89
CA TYR A 50 4.71 -11.22 -8.99
C TYR A 50 5.41 -11.71 -7.72
N ARG A 51 4.96 -12.84 -7.15
CA ARG A 51 5.65 -13.52 -6.05
C ARG A 51 7.05 -13.95 -6.46
N ASP A 52 7.19 -14.68 -7.56
CA ASP A 52 8.48 -15.23 -8.01
C ASP A 52 9.50 -14.11 -8.25
N PHE A 53 9.06 -12.92 -8.65
CA PHE A 53 9.90 -11.74 -8.83
C PHE A 53 10.40 -11.12 -7.50
N VAL A 54 9.57 -11.10 -6.45
CA VAL A 54 9.94 -10.50 -5.15
C VAL A 54 10.50 -11.50 -4.15
N GLN A 55 10.42 -12.79 -4.45
CA GLN A 55 10.84 -13.86 -3.55
C GLN A 55 12.35 -13.83 -3.30
N CYS A 56 12.72 -14.16 -2.07
CA CYS A 56 14.09 -14.28 -1.65
C CYS A 56 14.68 -15.61 -2.15
N TYR A 57 15.71 -15.54 -3.00
CA TYR A 57 16.47 -16.70 -3.46
C TYR A 57 17.85 -16.69 -2.81
N GLN A 58 18.27 -17.86 -2.33
CA GLN A 58 19.63 -18.09 -1.85
C GLN A 58 20.24 -19.19 -2.71
N ASN A 59 21.33 -18.88 -3.41
CA ASN A 59 22.01 -19.80 -4.34
C ASN A 59 21.07 -20.39 -5.42
N GLY A 60 20.13 -19.58 -5.92
CA GLY A 60 19.17 -20.01 -6.96
C GLY A 60 18.00 -20.85 -6.43
N VAL A 61 17.93 -21.10 -5.11
CA VAL A 61 16.82 -21.83 -4.47
C VAL A 61 15.96 -20.88 -3.65
N GLU A 62 14.65 -21.07 -3.70
CA GLU A 62 13.69 -20.36 -2.86
C GLU A 62 14.02 -20.53 -1.38
N ARG A 63 14.19 -19.44 -0.64
CA ARG A 63 14.37 -19.52 0.80
C ARG A 63 13.03 -19.83 1.48
N PRO A 64 12.92 -20.95 2.22
CA PRO A 64 11.70 -21.28 2.94
C PRO A 64 11.51 -20.36 4.15
N VAL A 65 10.25 -20.13 4.49
CA VAL A 65 9.88 -19.40 5.72
C VAL A 65 10.25 -20.28 6.92
N PRO A 66 11.04 -19.78 7.90
CA PRO A 66 11.40 -20.57 9.08
C PRO A 66 10.18 -21.04 9.87
N GLU A 67 10.24 -22.25 10.44
CA GLU A 67 9.12 -22.85 11.18
C GLU A 67 8.64 -21.99 12.35
N ALA A 68 9.56 -21.34 13.08
CA ALA A 68 9.21 -20.41 14.16
C ALA A 68 8.33 -19.26 13.66
N VAL A 69 8.61 -18.73 12.47
CA VAL A 69 7.84 -17.65 11.85
C VAL A 69 6.49 -18.17 11.35
N GLN A 70 6.43 -19.41 10.85
CA GLN A 70 5.17 -20.05 10.47
C GLN A 70 4.27 -20.25 11.70
N SER A 71 4.82 -20.69 12.84
CA SER A 71 4.08 -20.80 14.09
C SER A 71 3.51 -19.45 14.55
N ARG A 72 4.29 -18.37 14.47
CA ARG A 72 3.82 -17.01 14.78
C ARG A 72 2.73 -16.53 13.81
N LEU A 73 2.80 -16.94 12.54
CA LEU A 73 1.75 -16.66 11.56
C LEU A 73 0.45 -17.38 11.91
N GLU A 74 0.50 -18.65 12.29
CA GLU A 74 -0.69 -19.39 12.74
C GLU A 74 -1.29 -18.74 14.00
N GLN A 75 -0.45 -18.35 14.97
CA GLN A 75 -0.92 -17.60 16.15
C GLN A 75 -1.62 -16.28 15.77
N ALA A 76 -1.12 -15.57 14.76
CA ALA A 76 -1.77 -14.36 14.25
C ALA A 76 -3.13 -14.68 13.59
N LEU A 77 -3.21 -15.75 12.80
CA LEU A 77 -4.48 -16.21 12.19
C LEU A 77 -5.51 -16.63 13.24
N ASP A 78 -5.06 -17.27 14.31
CA ASP A 78 -5.90 -17.68 15.45
C ASP A 78 -6.40 -16.48 16.25
N LYS A 79 -5.53 -15.53 16.59
CA LYS A 79 -5.92 -14.29 17.29
C LYS A 79 -6.93 -13.47 16.50
N LEU A 80 -6.79 -13.44 15.18
CA LEU A 80 -7.72 -12.74 14.29
C LEU A 80 -9.00 -13.54 13.99
N GLN A 81 -9.09 -14.79 14.45
CA GLN A 81 -10.20 -15.69 14.19
C GLN A 81 -10.52 -15.81 12.69
N VAL A 82 -9.48 -15.90 11.86
CA VAL A 82 -9.64 -15.97 10.40
C VAL A 82 -10.30 -17.30 10.04
N GLU A 83 -11.33 -17.23 9.18
CA GLU A 83 -12.06 -18.41 8.75
C GLU A 83 -11.13 -19.43 8.06
N PRO A 84 -11.33 -20.75 8.27
CA PRO A 84 -10.47 -21.79 7.68
C PRO A 84 -10.36 -21.71 6.16
N PHE A 85 -11.39 -21.20 5.48
CA PHE A 85 -11.37 -20.97 4.04
C PHE A 85 -10.40 -19.86 3.66
N GLU A 86 -10.45 -18.70 4.34
CA GLU A 86 -9.55 -17.57 4.08
C GLU A 86 -8.09 -17.90 4.41
N ARG A 87 -7.83 -18.71 5.45
CA ARG A 87 -6.48 -19.15 5.81
C ARG A 87 -5.74 -19.82 4.65
N LYS A 88 -6.44 -20.64 3.85
CA LYS A 88 -5.86 -21.34 2.69
C LYS A 88 -5.35 -20.38 1.60
N PHE A 89 -5.86 -19.15 1.58
CA PHE A 89 -5.45 -18.14 0.62
C PHE A 89 -4.25 -17.32 1.05
N VAL A 90 -3.88 -17.35 2.35
CA VAL A 90 -2.69 -16.68 2.87
C VAL A 90 -1.47 -17.57 2.60
N LYS A 91 -0.72 -17.28 1.53
CA LYS A 91 0.48 -18.03 1.19
C LYS A 91 1.73 -17.26 1.63
N PRO A 92 2.39 -17.66 2.74
CA PRO A 92 3.61 -17.02 3.18
C PRO A 92 4.79 -17.40 2.29
N PHE A 93 5.70 -16.45 2.05
CA PHE A 93 6.97 -16.67 1.38
C PHE A 93 8.01 -15.68 1.90
N THR A 94 9.30 -15.95 1.74
CA THR A 94 10.34 -15.04 2.23
C THR A 94 10.65 -13.96 1.20
N VAL A 95 10.78 -12.70 1.64
CA VAL A 95 11.16 -11.55 0.78
C VAL A 95 12.45 -10.89 1.24
N PHE A 96 13.11 -10.21 0.31
CA PHE A 96 14.22 -9.30 0.63
C PHE A 96 13.70 -7.97 1.17
N GLY A 97 14.46 -7.36 2.08
CA GLY A 97 14.11 -6.11 2.75
C GLY A 97 13.73 -6.32 4.21
N PHE A 98 13.16 -5.28 4.82
CA PHE A 98 12.79 -5.26 6.24
C PHE A 98 11.28 -5.20 6.48
N ASP A 99 10.50 -5.04 5.41
CA ASP A 99 9.07 -4.76 5.48
C ASP A 99 8.25 -5.93 4.96
N LEU A 100 7.10 -6.14 5.60
CA LEU A 100 6.12 -7.12 5.15
C LEU A 100 5.58 -6.71 3.79
N PHE A 101 5.60 -7.65 2.87
CA PHE A 101 5.09 -7.47 1.52
C PHE A 101 3.74 -8.15 1.38
N GLN A 102 2.83 -7.52 0.65
CA GLN A 102 1.48 -8.02 0.46
C GLN A 102 1.07 -7.85 -0.99
N ALA A 103 0.60 -8.94 -1.58
CA ALA A 103 0.00 -8.92 -2.91
C ALA A 103 -1.27 -9.78 -2.93
N GLY A 104 -2.22 -9.38 -3.78
CA GLY A 104 -3.51 -10.06 -3.86
C GLY A 104 -4.44 -9.73 -2.69
N THR A 105 -5.46 -10.56 -2.49
CA THR A 105 -6.47 -10.40 -1.44
C THR A 105 -7.07 -11.76 -1.10
N THR A 106 -7.40 -11.98 0.18
CA THR A 106 -8.09 -13.21 0.59
C THR A 106 -9.58 -13.19 0.25
N LYS A 107 -10.13 -12.02 -0.11
CA LYS A 107 -11.55 -11.87 -0.49
C LYS A 107 -11.88 -12.35 -1.90
N LEU A 108 -10.86 -12.60 -2.73
CA LEU A 108 -11.03 -13.13 -4.08
C LEU A 108 -10.45 -14.54 -4.18
N ARG A 109 -11.04 -15.36 -5.07
CA ARG A 109 -10.63 -16.76 -5.29
C ARG A 109 -9.20 -16.93 -5.82
N PHE A 110 -8.55 -15.86 -6.24
CA PHE A 110 -7.17 -15.86 -6.75
C PHE A 110 -6.12 -15.97 -5.64
N GLY A 111 -6.51 -15.69 -4.39
CA GLY A 111 -5.66 -15.79 -3.21
C GLY A 111 -4.77 -14.59 -2.95
N SER A 112 -3.88 -14.73 -1.96
CA SER A 112 -2.93 -13.71 -1.55
C SER A 112 -1.54 -14.27 -1.36
N ALA A 113 -0.55 -13.39 -1.45
CA ALA A 113 0.84 -13.68 -1.18
C ALA A 113 1.32 -12.75 -0.06
N LEU A 114 1.80 -13.35 1.04
CA LEU A 114 2.34 -12.66 2.19
C LEU A 114 3.86 -12.83 2.20
N GLY A 115 4.57 -11.79 1.81
CA GLY A 115 6.03 -11.77 1.86
C GLY A 115 6.51 -11.41 3.26
N ILE A 116 7.19 -12.34 3.91
CA ILE A 116 7.77 -12.16 5.23
C ILE A 116 9.26 -11.88 5.09
N PRO A 117 9.76 -10.73 5.55
CA PRO A 117 11.15 -10.37 5.40
C PRO A 117 12.03 -11.23 6.31
N VAL A 118 13.27 -11.43 5.88
CA VAL A 118 14.24 -12.31 6.57
C VAL A 118 14.45 -11.92 8.03
N ASN A 119 14.26 -10.63 8.39
CA ASN A 119 14.46 -10.16 9.76
C ASN A 119 13.47 -10.72 10.78
N TYR A 120 12.32 -11.26 10.36
CA TYR A 120 11.41 -11.97 11.28
C TYR A 120 12.02 -13.27 11.81
N ALA A 121 13.08 -13.76 11.17
CA ALA A 121 13.83 -14.91 11.65
C ALA A 121 14.85 -14.57 12.75
N TYR A 122 15.19 -13.28 12.95
CA TYR A 122 16.23 -12.88 13.91
C TYR A 122 15.67 -12.86 15.33
N GLY A 123 16.24 -13.65 16.23
CA GLY A 123 15.95 -13.60 17.67
C GLY A 123 16.81 -12.60 18.42
N SER A 124 18.01 -12.31 17.89
CA SER A 124 18.99 -11.43 18.54
C SER A 124 19.78 -10.62 17.51
N THR A 125 20.48 -9.58 17.97
CA THR A 125 21.36 -8.77 17.10
C THR A 125 22.56 -9.56 16.55
N ALA A 126 22.98 -10.63 17.23
CA ALA A 126 24.08 -11.49 16.79
C ALA A 126 23.74 -12.34 15.56
N GLU A 127 22.45 -12.66 15.35
CA GLU A 127 21.97 -13.45 14.21
C GLU A 127 21.83 -12.65 12.92
N ILE A 128 22.02 -11.33 12.99
CA ILE A 128 21.93 -10.45 11.84
C ILE A 128 23.06 -10.77 10.86
N LYS A 129 22.69 -11.22 9.66
CA LYS A 129 23.63 -11.45 8.55
C LYS A 129 24.06 -10.11 7.93
N ARG A 130 24.94 -9.40 8.64
CA ARG A 130 25.43 -8.05 8.29
C ARG A 130 25.99 -7.93 6.86
N ALA A 131 26.56 -9.01 6.32
CA ALA A 131 27.13 -9.07 4.98
C ALA A 131 26.07 -9.13 3.86
N ASP A 132 24.90 -9.71 4.16
CA ASP A 132 23.81 -9.91 3.19
C ASP A 132 22.91 -8.67 3.10
N ILE A 133 22.96 -7.80 4.12
CA ILE A 133 22.16 -6.58 4.18
C ILE A 133 22.90 -5.48 3.40
N ARG A 134 22.40 -5.23 2.20
CA ARG A 134 22.77 -4.07 1.38
C ARG A 134 21.55 -3.20 1.18
N PHE A 135 21.75 -1.89 1.23
CA PHE A 135 20.71 -0.94 0.93
C PHE A 135 21.16 -0.08 -0.25
N ARG A 136 20.45 -0.16 -1.38
CA ARG A 136 20.82 0.49 -2.65
C ARG A 136 22.29 0.22 -3.05
N ASP A 137 22.68 -1.04 -2.95
CA ASP A 137 24.04 -1.54 -3.24
C ASP A 137 25.16 -0.99 -2.36
N GLN A 138 24.84 -0.20 -1.32
CA GLN A 138 25.80 0.28 -0.35
C GLN A 138 25.86 -0.64 0.87
N GLN A 139 27.08 -0.83 1.37
CA GLN A 139 27.32 -1.57 2.60
C GLN A 139 27.09 -0.65 3.81
N ILE A 140 26.32 -1.15 4.78
CA ILE A 140 25.98 -0.40 5.98
C ILE A 140 27.18 -0.39 6.95
N ASN A 141 27.55 0.80 7.43
CA ASN A 141 28.51 0.92 8.53
C ASN A 141 27.81 0.65 9.87
N TRP A 142 27.85 -0.62 10.30
CA TRP A 142 27.24 -1.09 11.55
C TRP A 142 27.84 -0.46 12.82
N SER A 143 29.06 0.07 12.75
CA SER A 143 29.72 0.71 13.90
C SER A 143 29.20 2.14 14.16
N SER A 144 28.56 2.77 13.16
CA SER A 144 27.97 4.09 13.29
C SER A 144 26.77 4.12 14.26
N PRO A 145 26.44 5.27 14.87
CA PRO A 145 25.23 5.41 15.71
C PRO A 145 23.96 4.95 14.98
N SER A 146 23.80 5.35 13.71
CA SER A 146 22.68 4.98 12.85
C SER A 146 22.68 3.47 12.53
N GLY A 147 23.86 2.88 12.32
CA GLY A 147 24.01 1.43 12.13
C GLY A 147 23.56 0.62 13.35
N LYS A 148 23.93 1.05 14.56
CA LYS A 148 23.46 0.43 15.82
C LYS A 148 21.97 0.63 16.05
N LEU A 149 21.44 1.81 15.70
CA LEU A 149 20.00 2.08 15.77
C LEU A 149 19.22 1.16 14.84
N LEU A 150 19.71 0.97 13.61
CA LEU A 150 19.11 0.03 12.65
C LEU A 150 19.16 -1.41 13.18
N GLU A 151 20.32 -1.83 13.71
CA GLU A 151 20.53 -3.17 14.27
C GLU A 151 19.50 -3.52 15.35
N GLN A 152 19.21 -2.59 16.25
CA GLN A 152 18.20 -2.77 17.30
C GLN A 152 16.77 -2.71 16.76
N ALA A 153 16.52 -1.88 15.74
CA ALA A 153 15.20 -1.67 15.17
C ALA A 153 14.71 -2.84 14.30
N ILE A 154 15.62 -3.57 13.65
CA ILE A 154 15.24 -4.69 12.77
C ILE A 154 14.95 -5.99 13.52
N VAL A 155 15.39 -6.12 14.77
CA VAL A 155 15.12 -7.27 15.64
C VAL A 155 13.78 -7.04 16.36
N LEU A 156 12.78 -7.83 15.99
CA LEU A 156 11.43 -7.75 16.54
C LEU A 156 11.23 -8.82 17.61
N THR A 157 10.57 -8.48 18.71
CA THR A 157 10.10 -9.45 19.70
C THR A 157 8.98 -10.32 19.11
N GLU A 158 8.70 -11.47 19.71
CA GLU A 158 7.66 -12.37 19.19
C GLU A 158 6.29 -11.68 19.12
N ASP A 159 5.92 -10.92 20.15
CA ASP A 159 4.66 -10.18 20.18
C ASP A 159 4.60 -9.09 19.09
N GLU A 160 5.72 -8.41 18.82
CA GLU A 160 5.80 -7.41 17.74
C GLU A 160 5.69 -8.07 16.35
N GLN A 161 6.29 -9.25 16.18
CA GLN A 161 6.16 -10.02 14.93
C GLN A 161 4.71 -10.47 14.73
N ILE A 162 4.06 -11.00 15.76
CA ILE A 162 2.64 -11.40 15.71
C ILE A 162 1.76 -10.18 15.40
N PHE A 163 2.04 -9.01 16.00
CA PHE A 163 1.36 -7.77 15.66
C PHE A 163 1.52 -7.39 14.18
N GLY A 164 2.75 -7.39 13.67
CA GLY A 164 3.05 -7.10 12.27
C GLY A 164 2.36 -8.05 11.30
N LEU A 165 2.41 -9.36 11.58
CA LEU A 165 1.73 -10.39 10.78
C LEU A 165 0.21 -10.22 10.82
N SER A 166 -0.37 -9.96 12.00
CA SER A 166 -1.81 -9.72 12.15
C SER A 166 -2.26 -8.51 11.33
N LYS A 167 -1.50 -7.40 11.40
CA LYS A 167 -1.74 -6.23 10.55
C LYS A 167 -1.71 -6.59 9.08
N ALA A 168 -0.73 -7.36 8.64
CA ALA A 168 -0.60 -7.74 7.24
C ALA A 168 -1.73 -8.66 6.75
N ILE A 169 -2.17 -9.60 7.59
CA ILE A 169 -3.35 -10.44 7.30
C ILE A 169 -4.60 -9.57 7.14
N LEU A 170 -4.82 -8.62 8.06
CA LEU A 170 -5.96 -7.70 7.96
C LEU A 170 -5.89 -6.87 6.68
N GLN A 171 -4.71 -6.39 6.28
CA GLN A 171 -4.53 -5.67 5.03
C GLN A 171 -4.82 -6.55 3.80
N LEU A 172 -4.50 -7.85 3.84
CA LEU A 172 -4.86 -8.82 2.79
C LEU A 172 -6.36 -9.12 2.73
N GLN A 173 -7.09 -8.99 3.84
CA GLN A 173 -8.55 -9.15 3.91
C GLN A 173 -9.33 -7.97 3.33
N THR A 174 -8.65 -6.92 2.84
CA THR A 174 -9.30 -5.74 2.28
C THR A 174 -9.59 -5.89 0.79
N TYR A 175 -10.53 -5.09 0.28
CA TYR A 175 -10.82 -4.96 -1.16
C TYR A 175 -9.84 -4.03 -1.90
N ARG A 176 -8.65 -3.78 -1.34
CA ARG A 176 -7.65 -2.82 -1.85
C ARG A 176 -7.32 -3.06 -3.33
N VAL A 177 -7.14 -4.32 -3.75
CA VAL A 177 -6.81 -4.66 -5.15
C VAL A 177 -7.94 -4.24 -6.11
N LEU A 178 -9.18 -4.55 -5.75
CA LEU A 178 -10.34 -4.22 -6.56
C LEU A 178 -10.53 -2.69 -6.64
N LEU A 179 -10.52 -2.01 -5.49
CA LEU A 179 -10.70 -0.56 -5.42
C LEU A 179 -9.59 0.20 -6.15
N ASN A 180 -8.32 -0.22 -5.99
CA ASN A 180 -7.20 0.37 -6.73
C ASN A 180 -7.31 0.20 -8.24
N SER A 181 -8.06 -0.81 -8.72
CA SER A 181 -8.33 -1.04 -10.14
C SER A 181 -9.54 -0.24 -10.63
N ILE A 182 -10.57 -0.07 -9.79
CA ILE A 182 -11.79 0.69 -10.10
C ILE A 182 -11.51 2.20 -10.13
N PHE A 183 -10.79 2.73 -9.14
CA PHE A 183 -10.57 4.17 -9.00
C PHE A 183 -10.00 4.89 -10.23
N PRO A 184 -8.89 4.44 -10.85
CA PRO A 184 -8.37 5.08 -12.06
C PRO A 184 -9.34 4.94 -13.23
N SER A 185 -10.02 3.79 -13.34
CA SER A 185 -10.96 3.47 -14.42
C SER A 185 -12.19 4.38 -14.39
N VAL A 186 -12.80 4.55 -13.21
CA VAL A 186 -13.95 5.43 -12.98
C VAL A 186 -13.57 6.89 -13.17
N SER A 187 -12.43 7.33 -12.63
CA SER A 187 -11.97 8.70 -12.80
C SER A 187 -11.74 9.05 -14.28
N PHE A 188 -11.06 8.17 -15.02
CA PHE A 188 -10.83 8.37 -16.45
C PHE A 188 -12.15 8.40 -17.25
N LEU A 189 -13.05 7.45 -16.99
CA LEU A 189 -14.35 7.39 -17.66
C LEU A 189 -15.21 8.63 -17.36
N MET A 190 -15.20 9.11 -16.13
CA MET A 190 -15.88 10.33 -15.71
C MET A 190 -15.35 11.55 -16.47
N VAL A 191 -14.02 11.73 -16.51
CA VAL A 191 -13.36 12.82 -17.25
C VAL A 191 -13.74 12.78 -18.73
N TYR A 192 -13.67 11.59 -19.34
CA TYR A 192 -14.06 11.42 -20.74
C TYR A 192 -15.52 11.79 -20.97
N THR A 193 -16.43 11.27 -20.15
CA THR A 193 -17.88 11.48 -20.30
C THR A 193 -18.25 12.94 -20.14
N ILE A 194 -17.74 13.61 -19.11
CA ILE A 194 -17.98 15.05 -18.89
C ILE A 194 -17.36 15.87 -20.01
N GLY A 195 -16.12 15.57 -20.41
CA GLY A 195 -15.45 16.26 -21.51
C GLY A 195 -16.22 16.11 -22.83
N HIS A 196 -16.71 14.92 -23.14
CA HIS A 196 -17.54 14.67 -24.31
C HIS A 196 -18.87 15.44 -24.25
N TYR A 197 -19.57 15.38 -23.12
CA TYR A 197 -20.82 16.09 -22.89
C TYR A 197 -20.66 17.61 -23.06
N LEU A 198 -19.64 18.21 -22.44
CA LEU A 198 -19.36 19.65 -22.54
C LEU A 198 -18.99 20.07 -23.95
N ASN A 199 -18.22 19.25 -24.67
CA ASN A 199 -17.88 19.52 -26.07
C ASN A 199 -19.12 19.61 -26.96
N LEU A 200 -20.10 18.72 -26.76
CA LEU A 200 -21.36 18.71 -27.52
C LEU A 200 -22.27 19.87 -27.11
N ARG A 201 -22.48 20.07 -25.80
CA ARG A 201 -23.38 21.11 -25.27
C ARG A 201 -22.92 22.53 -25.59
N LEU A 202 -21.62 22.78 -25.52
CA LEU A 202 -21.05 24.12 -25.74
C LEU A 202 -20.54 24.32 -27.18
N ASN A 203 -20.76 23.32 -28.06
CA ASN A 203 -20.31 23.29 -29.45
C ASN A 203 -18.81 23.63 -29.59
N LEU A 204 -17.97 23.06 -28.71
CA LEU A 204 -16.54 23.42 -28.63
C LEU A 204 -15.73 22.92 -29.83
N PHE A 205 -16.27 21.97 -30.60
CA PHE A 205 -15.63 21.48 -31.83
C PHE A 205 -15.51 22.55 -32.91
N ALA A 206 -16.46 23.49 -32.95
CA ALA A 206 -16.46 24.65 -33.84
C ALA A 206 -15.55 25.80 -33.34
N ARG A 207 -15.17 25.78 -32.06
CA ARG A 207 -14.33 26.82 -31.44
C ARG A 207 -12.83 26.57 -31.64
N HIS A 208 -12.03 27.60 -31.35
CA HIS A 208 -10.57 27.54 -31.41
C HIS A 208 -10.00 26.46 -30.47
N GLY A 209 -8.88 25.84 -30.88
CA GLY A 209 -8.28 24.72 -30.15
C GLY A 209 -7.87 25.04 -28.71
N SER A 210 -7.47 26.28 -28.44
CA SER A 210 -7.05 26.75 -27.11
C SER A 210 -8.14 26.59 -26.05
N VAL A 211 -9.40 26.87 -26.37
CA VAL A 211 -10.52 26.73 -25.43
C VAL A 211 -10.71 25.27 -25.02
N ARG A 212 -10.57 24.34 -25.97
CA ARG A 212 -10.65 22.90 -25.70
C ARG A 212 -9.46 22.42 -24.88
N PHE A 213 -8.27 22.92 -25.18
CA PHE A 213 -7.07 22.61 -24.40
C PHE A 213 -7.24 23.02 -22.94
N VAL A 214 -7.69 24.26 -22.67
CA VAL A 214 -7.95 24.74 -21.30
C VAL A 214 -8.97 23.85 -20.59
N LEU A 215 -10.10 23.52 -21.25
CA LEU A 215 -11.11 22.65 -20.66
C LEU A 215 -10.54 21.25 -20.32
N TYR A 216 -9.80 20.64 -21.24
CA TYR A 216 -9.22 19.31 -21.03
C TYR A 216 -8.15 19.31 -19.95
N SER A 217 -7.36 20.39 -19.83
CA SER A 217 -6.41 20.56 -18.73
C SER A 217 -7.12 20.63 -17.38
N ILE A 218 -8.21 21.40 -17.28
CA ILE A 218 -9.01 21.49 -16.04
C ILE A 218 -9.61 20.11 -15.69
N LEU A 219 -10.25 19.44 -16.65
CA LEU A 219 -10.84 18.12 -16.43
C LEU A 219 -9.78 17.06 -16.10
N GLY A 220 -8.62 17.11 -16.76
CA GLY A 220 -7.50 16.21 -16.51
C GLY A 220 -6.94 16.37 -15.10
N LEU A 221 -6.71 17.61 -14.67
CA LEU A 221 -6.27 17.91 -13.30
C LEU A 221 -7.32 17.46 -12.28
N PHE A 222 -8.61 17.70 -12.55
CA PHE A 222 -9.70 17.25 -11.67
C PHE A 222 -9.77 15.72 -11.59
N GLY A 223 -9.60 15.01 -12.71
CA GLY A 223 -9.60 13.55 -12.74
C GLY A 223 -8.41 12.95 -11.99
N VAL A 224 -7.21 13.49 -12.21
CA VAL A 224 -6.01 13.07 -11.46
C VAL A 224 -6.23 13.33 -9.97
N GLY A 225 -6.69 14.53 -9.58
CA GLY A 225 -6.99 14.87 -8.19
C GLY A 225 -8.04 13.95 -7.56
N SER A 226 -9.13 13.65 -8.27
CA SER A 226 -10.18 12.74 -7.81
C SER A 226 -9.65 11.32 -7.61
N TRP A 227 -8.88 10.80 -8.57
CA TRP A 227 -8.26 9.49 -8.47
C TRP A 227 -7.27 9.41 -7.31
N THR A 228 -6.39 10.40 -7.18
CA THR A 228 -5.40 10.42 -6.11
C THR A 228 -6.09 10.49 -4.75
N PHE A 229 -7.10 11.36 -4.62
CA PHE A 229 -7.89 11.52 -3.40
C PHE A 229 -8.63 10.24 -3.02
N MET A 230 -9.38 9.62 -3.93
CA MET A 230 -10.10 8.36 -3.67
C MET A 230 -9.14 7.26 -3.18
N LYS A 231 -7.98 7.15 -3.82
CA LYS A 231 -6.97 6.15 -3.46
C LYS A 231 -6.34 6.43 -2.08
N ASP A 232 -5.99 7.68 -1.79
CA ASP A 232 -5.39 8.04 -0.49
C ASP A 232 -6.38 7.95 0.65
N PHE A 233 -7.58 8.51 0.46
CA PHE A 233 -8.64 8.46 1.45
C PHE A 233 -8.97 7.00 1.80
N ASN A 234 -9.14 6.15 0.80
CA ASN A 234 -9.41 4.74 1.04
C ASN A 234 -8.26 4.05 1.78
N GLN A 235 -7.01 4.33 1.42
CA GLN A 235 -5.85 3.74 2.08
C GLN A 235 -5.75 4.19 3.55
N VAL A 236 -5.89 5.48 3.82
CA VAL A 236 -5.86 6.05 5.18
C VAL A 236 -7.02 5.55 6.03
N ALA A 237 -8.24 5.50 5.47
CA ALA A 237 -9.42 4.98 6.17
C ALA A 237 -9.25 3.49 6.52
N THR A 238 -8.80 2.69 5.55
CA THR A 238 -8.53 1.26 5.75
C THR A 238 -7.45 1.04 6.81
N ASP A 239 -6.38 1.82 6.76
CA ASP A 239 -5.31 1.76 7.76
C ASP A 239 -5.82 2.08 9.17
N ALA A 240 -6.66 3.11 9.31
CA ALA A 240 -7.28 3.48 10.57
C ALA A 240 -8.20 2.37 11.11
N GLU A 241 -9.01 1.76 10.25
CA GLU A 241 -9.90 0.67 10.61
C GLU A 241 -9.13 -0.57 11.07
N ILE A 242 -8.03 -0.90 10.39
CA ILE A 242 -7.15 -1.99 10.77
C ILE A 242 -6.51 -1.73 12.14
N ASP A 243 -5.95 -0.54 12.35
CA ASP A 243 -5.33 -0.18 13.63
C ASP A 243 -6.37 -0.20 14.77
N LYS A 244 -7.61 0.26 14.52
CA LYS A 244 -8.73 0.13 15.47
C LYS A 244 -9.06 -1.33 15.79
N LYS A 245 -9.13 -2.21 14.78
CA LYS A 245 -9.40 -3.64 14.97
C LYS A 245 -8.26 -4.35 15.72
N LEU A 246 -7.02 -3.96 15.48
CA LEU A 246 -5.87 -4.48 16.24
C LEU A 246 -5.91 -4.03 17.70
N ALA A 247 -6.35 -2.80 17.96
CA ALA A 247 -6.45 -2.28 19.32
C ALA A 247 -7.50 -3.01 20.20
N THR A 248 -8.46 -3.73 19.61
CA THR A 248 -9.45 -4.52 20.37
C THR A 248 -8.92 -5.89 20.83
N LEU A 249 -7.71 -6.30 20.42
CA LEU A 249 -7.14 -7.62 20.73
C LEU A 249 -6.50 -7.71 22.12
N GLY A 250 -6.55 -6.64 22.91
CA GLY A 250 -6.18 -6.60 24.32
C GLY A 250 -4.96 -5.72 24.65
N PRO A 251 -4.72 -5.45 25.95
CA PRO A 251 -3.70 -4.48 26.39
C PRO A 251 -2.27 -4.83 25.97
N GLN A 252 -1.89 -6.11 26.06
CA GLN A 252 -0.58 -6.57 25.63
C GLN A 252 -0.37 -6.31 24.14
N PHE A 253 -1.39 -6.59 23.31
CA PHE A 253 -1.32 -6.41 21.87
C PHE A 253 -1.22 -4.94 21.46
N VAL A 254 -1.90 -4.05 22.20
CA VAL A 254 -1.78 -2.59 22.03
C VAL A 254 -0.36 -2.12 22.35
N ALA A 255 0.26 -2.65 23.42
CA ALA A 255 1.65 -2.34 23.77
C ALA A 255 2.63 -2.81 22.69
N SER A 256 2.43 -4.02 22.17
CA SER A 256 3.21 -4.56 21.05
C SER A 256 3.06 -3.71 19.80
N GLY A 257 1.86 -3.17 19.53
CA GLY A 257 1.63 -2.23 18.43
C GLY A 257 2.43 -0.93 18.55
N ALA A 258 2.42 -0.31 19.74
CA ALA A 258 3.21 0.89 20.00
C ALA A 258 4.72 0.63 19.83
N SER A 259 5.21 -0.50 20.35
CA SER A 259 6.62 -0.91 20.21
C SER A 259 7.01 -1.24 18.77
N PHE A 260 6.13 -1.94 18.04
CA PHE A 260 6.32 -2.25 16.62
C PHE A 260 6.46 -0.98 15.78
N TYR A 261 5.57 0.01 15.96
CA TYR A 261 5.67 1.28 15.24
C TYR A 261 6.89 2.10 15.66
N ASP A 262 7.29 2.07 16.94
CA ASP A 262 8.52 2.72 17.40
C ASP A 262 9.77 2.16 16.70
N LYS A 263 9.90 0.83 16.63
CA LYS A 263 10.99 0.18 15.90
C LYS A 263 10.94 0.51 14.41
N HIS A 264 9.76 0.55 13.81
CA HIS A 264 9.62 0.90 12.40
C HIS A 264 10.07 2.34 12.11
N LEU A 265 9.75 3.29 13.00
CA LEU A 265 10.21 4.68 12.90
C LEU A 265 11.74 4.77 13.07
N LYS A 266 12.30 4.09 14.08
CA LYS A 266 13.76 4.05 14.31
C LYS A 266 14.53 3.45 13.14
N LYS A 267 13.99 2.38 12.53
CA LYS A 267 14.51 1.81 11.29
C LYS A 267 14.55 2.86 10.18
N ASN A 268 13.47 3.60 9.97
CA ASN A 268 13.39 4.63 8.92
C ASN A 268 14.34 5.81 9.18
N ILE A 269 14.47 6.25 10.44
CA ILE A 269 15.42 7.30 10.84
C ILE A 269 16.86 6.84 10.57
N ALA A 270 17.19 5.62 10.98
CA ALA A 270 18.52 5.05 10.75
C ALA A 270 18.83 4.93 9.26
N LEU A 271 17.86 4.47 8.44
CA LEU A 271 18.02 4.40 7.00
C LEU A 271 18.21 5.79 6.37
N ARG A 272 17.46 6.81 6.82
CA ARG A 272 17.63 8.20 6.37
C ARG A 272 19.08 8.68 6.55
N GLU A 273 19.63 8.48 7.75
CA GLU A 273 21.00 8.91 8.08
C GLU A 273 22.07 8.12 7.34
N LEU A 274 21.86 6.80 7.19
CA LEU A 274 22.80 5.93 6.48
C LEU A 274 22.86 6.20 4.97
N ILE A 275 21.74 6.60 4.36
CA ILE A 275 21.64 6.88 2.92
C ILE A 275 22.00 8.34 2.61
N GLY A 276 21.67 9.27 3.53
CA GLY A 276 21.77 10.70 3.30
C GLY A 276 20.73 11.23 2.31
N ASP A 277 19.56 10.59 2.22
CA ASP A 277 18.46 11.05 1.36
C ASP A 277 17.23 11.50 2.15
N ASP A 278 16.29 12.13 1.43
CA ASP A 278 15.02 12.60 1.97
C ASP A 278 13.86 11.62 1.74
N THR A 279 14.12 10.32 1.57
CA THR A 279 13.06 9.30 1.45
C THR A 279 12.20 9.22 2.71
N TYR A 280 12.83 9.38 3.87
CA TYR A 280 12.17 9.42 5.17
C TYR A 280 12.30 10.80 5.79
N THR A 281 11.33 11.22 6.60
CA THR A 281 11.40 12.46 7.41
C THR A 281 12.31 12.27 8.61
N ALA A 282 12.72 13.35 9.27
CA ALA A 282 13.53 13.29 10.50
C ALA A 282 12.84 12.51 11.64
N LEU A 283 11.51 12.38 11.59
CA LEU A 283 10.73 11.60 12.54
C LEU A 283 10.51 10.15 12.10
N GLY A 284 11.01 9.73 10.93
CA GLY A 284 10.90 8.37 10.41
C GLY A 284 9.63 8.07 9.60
N ASN A 285 8.82 9.09 9.25
CA ASN A 285 7.71 8.89 8.32
C ASN A 285 8.23 8.81 6.87
N GLU A 286 7.48 8.17 5.98
CA GLU A 286 7.75 8.26 4.55
C GLU A 286 7.49 9.70 4.06
N ASN A 287 8.46 10.27 3.35
CA ASN A 287 8.33 11.59 2.78
C ASN A 287 7.70 11.48 1.39
N TYR A 288 6.44 11.91 1.30
CA TYR A 288 5.78 12.03 0.02
C TYR A 288 5.74 13.50 -0.39
N MET A 289 6.61 13.91 -1.32
CA MET A 289 6.79 15.31 -1.75
C MET A 289 5.48 16.12 -1.90
N LEU A 290 4.44 15.53 -2.51
CA LEU A 290 3.19 16.23 -2.83
C LEU A 290 1.92 15.52 -2.31
N ARG A 291 2.01 14.31 -1.76
CA ARG A 291 0.83 13.44 -1.57
C ARG A 291 1.00 12.42 -0.46
N GLN A 292 0.23 12.54 0.63
CA GLN A 292 0.23 11.54 1.70
C GLN A 292 -0.52 10.26 1.29
N LYS A 293 0.22 9.20 0.91
CA LYS A 293 -0.38 7.95 0.40
C LYS A 293 -0.93 7.01 1.48
N SER A 294 -0.45 7.15 2.71
CA SER A 294 -0.77 6.26 3.83
C SER A 294 -0.80 7.03 5.13
N MET A 295 -1.47 6.49 6.15
CA MET A 295 -1.47 7.13 7.46
C MET A 295 -0.04 7.19 8.03
N PRO A 296 0.45 8.39 8.45
CA PRO A 296 1.79 8.55 9.01
C PRO A 296 2.06 7.57 10.14
N LEU A 297 3.25 6.96 10.15
CA LEU A 297 3.65 6.00 11.17
C LEU A 297 3.67 6.64 12.57
N THR A 298 4.02 7.93 12.66
CA THR A 298 3.95 8.69 13.92
C THR A 298 2.52 8.78 14.46
N ALA A 299 1.53 9.03 13.58
CA ALA A 299 0.13 9.11 13.98
C ALA A 299 -0.38 7.74 14.47
N ARG A 300 0.01 6.65 13.81
CA ARG A 300 -0.33 5.29 14.24
C ARG A 300 0.30 4.95 15.60
N LYS A 301 1.58 5.29 15.81
CA LYS A 301 2.24 5.11 17.11
C LYS A 301 1.48 5.85 18.22
N LEU A 302 1.13 7.11 17.99
CA LEU A 302 0.38 7.92 18.96
C LEU A 302 -0.97 7.28 19.29
N PHE A 303 -1.71 6.78 18.29
CA PHE A 303 -2.97 6.08 18.49
C PHE A 303 -2.84 4.88 19.45
N PHE A 304 -1.83 4.03 19.27
CA PHE A 304 -1.61 2.88 20.17
C PHE A 304 -1.16 3.31 21.57
N LEU A 305 -0.36 4.38 21.70
CA LEU A 305 0.03 4.92 23.01
C LEU A 305 -1.15 5.50 23.78
N GLU A 306 -2.02 6.27 23.11
CA GLU A 306 -3.25 6.81 23.70
C GLU A 306 -4.17 5.68 24.16
N LYS A 307 -4.37 4.65 23.32
CA LYS A 307 -5.16 3.48 23.69
C LYS A 307 -4.58 2.69 24.86
N LEU A 308 -3.27 2.58 24.94
CA LEU A 308 -2.60 1.95 26.08
C LEU A 308 -2.87 2.72 27.38
N GLN A 309 -2.78 4.05 27.34
CA GLN A 309 -3.08 4.90 28.50
C GLN A 309 -4.55 4.81 28.93
N GLU A 310 -5.49 4.76 27.98
CA GLU A 310 -6.92 4.55 28.27
C GLU A 310 -7.15 3.21 28.99
N LEU A 311 -6.55 2.12 28.49
CA LEU A 311 -6.67 0.80 29.09
C LEU A 311 -6.06 0.73 30.49
N GLN A 312 -4.91 1.37 30.71
CA GLN A 312 -4.29 1.46 32.04
C GLN A 312 -5.17 2.24 33.03
N LYS A 313 -5.75 3.37 32.62
CA LYS A 313 -6.68 4.14 33.46
C LYS A 313 -7.93 3.34 33.82
N ALA A 314 -8.48 2.59 32.87
CA ALA A 314 -9.65 1.74 33.11
C ALA A 314 -9.35 0.61 34.11
N GLN A 315 -8.15 0.03 34.08
CA GLN A 315 -7.70 -0.97 35.06
C GLN A 315 -7.54 -0.38 36.46
N THR A 316 -7.01 0.83 36.59
CA THR A 316 -6.83 1.50 37.88
C THR A 316 -8.17 1.96 38.51
N GLN A 317 -9.23 2.08 37.72
CA GLN A 317 -10.54 2.54 38.18
C GLN A 317 -11.53 1.40 38.52
N GLN A 318 -11.15 0.13 38.36
CA GLN A 318 -11.98 -1.00 38.82
C GLN A 318 -11.85 -1.17 40.35
N PRO A 319 -12.95 -1.12 41.13
CA PRO A 319 -12.90 -1.38 42.57
C PRO A 319 -12.51 -2.84 42.84
N PRO A 320 -11.82 -3.12 43.97
CA PRO A 320 -11.40 -4.48 44.30
C PRO A 320 -12.60 -5.43 44.36
N PRO A 321 -12.46 -6.69 43.91
CA PRO A 321 -13.53 -7.67 43.98
C PRO A 321 -13.98 -7.79 45.43
N THR A 322 -15.27 -7.58 45.66
CA THR A 322 -15.90 -7.77 46.97
C THR A 322 -15.73 -9.23 47.35
N GLU A 323 -14.87 -9.50 48.34
CA GLU A 323 -14.73 -10.82 48.95
C GLU A 323 -16.14 -11.26 49.43
N SER A 324 -16.69 -12.29 48.79
CA SER A 324 -17.91 -12.93 49.22
C SER A 324 -17.57 -13.79 50.44
N GLN A 325 -18.07 -13.35 51.60
CA GLN A 325 -18.05 -14.11 52.85
C GLN A 325 -19.00 -15.30 52.80
#